data_AF-A0A975MSJ4-F1
#
_entry.id   AF-A0A975MSJ4-F1
#
_cell.length_a   1.000
_cell.length_b   1.000
_cell.length_c   1.000
_cell.angle_alpha   90.00
_cell.angle_beta   90.00
_cell.angle_gamma   90.00
#
_symmetry.space_group_name_H-M   'P 1'
#
loop_
_entity.id
_entity.type
_entity.pdbx_description
1 polymer ?
#
loop_
_entity_poly.entity_id
_entity_poly.type
_entity_poly.pdbx_seq_one_letter_code
_entity_poly.pdbx_strand_id
1 'polypeptide(L)'
;MGYRERRIALIADRAAPHLEPGERIQTGFIAQTGSWIFTARVWTFVATDRAILIVGRGEARRLPRDHRFGEPTGMYHKIELDRTYKVHRQYFPEIIAADEALRDMR
;
A
#
# COMPACT_ATOMS: atom_id res chain seq x y z
N MET A 1 7.06 -22.48 -0.03
CA MET A 1 6.57 -21.09 0.03
C MET A 1 7.40 -20.22 -0.88
N GLY A 2 6.79 -19.72 -1.96
CA GLY A 2 7.39 -18.71 -2.82
C GLY A 2 7.47 -17.34 -2.13
N TYR A 3 8.34 -16.46 -2.64
CA TYR A 3 8.50 -15.09 -2.15
C TYR A 3 7.17 -14.30 -2.11
N ARG A 4 6.28 -14.56 -3.06
CA ARG A 4 4.95 -13.90 -3.14
C ARG A 4 4.03 -14.28 -1.98
N GLU A 5 3.95 -15.56 -1.63
CA GLU A 5 3.10 -16.04 -0.53
C GLU A 5 3.56 -15.47 0.82
N ARG A 6 4.87 -15.45 1.07
CA ARG A 6 5.45 -14.83 2.27
C ARG A 6 5.12 -13.35 2.37
N ARG A 7 5.16 -12.64 1.24
CA ARG A 7 4.82 -11.22 1.18
C ARG A 7 3.35 -10.98 1.49
N ILE A 8 2.45 -11.77 0.93
CA ILE A 8 1.00 -11.69 1.21
C ILE A 8 0.73 -11.99 2.68
N ALA A 9 1.32 -13.05 3.24
CA ALA A 9 1.17 -13.39 4.65
C ALA A 9 1.66 -12.26 5.57
N LEU A 10 2.78 -11.61 5.23
CA LEU A 10 3.32 -10.48 5.98
C LEU A 10 2.42 -9.24 5.90
N ILE A 11 1.84 -8.97 4.73
CA ILE A 11 0.87 -7.89 4.55
C ILE A 11 -0.38 -8.17 5.38
N ALA A 12 -0.88 -9.41 5.33
CA ALA A 12 -2.05 -9.83 6.10
C ALA A 12 -1.80 -9.75 7.60
N ASP A 13 -0.64 -10.20 8.09
CA ASP A 13 -0.23 -10.12 9.49
C ASP A 13 -0.18 -8.66 9.99
N ARG A 14 0.40 -7.75 9.19
CA ARG A 14 0.43 -6.32 9.51
C ARG A 14 -0.93 -5.64 9.46
N ALA A 15 -1.80 -6.10 8.57
CA ALA A 15 -3.15 -5.55 8.43
C ALA A 15 -4.11 -6.12 9.47
N ALA A 16 -3.93 -7.37 9.92
CA ALA A 16 -4.80 -8.10 10.83
C ALA A 16 -5.27 -7.30 12.05
N PRO A 17 -4.41 -6.56 12.80
CA PRO A 17 -4.86 -5.77 13.94
C PRO A 17 -5.67 -4.51 13.57
N HIS A 18 -5.75 -4.16 12.29
CA HIS A 18 -6.39 -2.94 11.79
C HIS A 18 -7.56 -3.21 10.84
N LEU A 19 -7.85 -4.49 10.54
CA LEU A 19 -9.01 -4.90 9.76
C LEU A 19 -10.27 -4.87 10.62
N GLU A 20 -11.36 -4.39 10.05
CA GLU A 20 -12.67 -4.52 10.66
C GLU A 20 -13.22 -5.95 10.52
N PRO A 21 -14.13 -6.37 11.41
CA PRO A 21 -14.81 -7.66 11.28
C PRO A 21 -15.49 -7.80 9.91
N GLY A 22 -15.08 -8.83 9.15
CA GLY A 22 -15.60 -9.13 7.81
C GLY A 22 -14.94 -8.37 6.67
N GLU A 23 -13.93 -7.53 6.94
CA GLU A 23 -13.13 -6.85 5.92
C GLU A 23 -12.17 -7.84 5.23
N ARG A 24 -12.10 -7.79 3.90
CA ARG A 24 -11.27 -8.68 3.09
C ARG A 24 -10.15 -7.90 2.44
N ILE A 25 -8.91 -8.35 2.68
CA ILE A 25 -7.75 -7.87 1.95
C ILE A 25 -7.87 -8.33 0.50
N GLN A 26 -7.86 -7.39 -0.43
CA GLN A 26 -7.81 -7.70 -1.85
C GLN A 26 -6.37 -7.77 -2.33
N THR A 27 -5.62 -6.73 -2.01
CA THR A 27 -4.22 -6.62 -2.42
C THR A 27 -3.45 -5.73 -1.46
N GLY A 28 -2.13 -5.81 -1.54
CA GLY A 28 -1.27 -4.93 -0.79
C GLY A 28 0.14 -4.96 -1.33
N PHE A 29 0.88 -3.91 -0.99
CA PHE A 29 2.26 -3.77 -1.36
C PHE A 29 3.05 -3.08 -0.26
N ILE A 30 4.34 -3.37 -0.24
CA ILE A 30 5.28 -2.76 0.70
C ILE A 30 6.11 -1.80 -0.12
N ALA A 31 5.96 -0.51 0.15
CA ALA A 31 6.73 0.53 -0.50
C ALA A 31 7.63 1.24 0.51
N GLN A 32 8.86 1.49 0.10
CA GLN A 32 9.75 2.36 0.84
C GLN A 32 9.51 3.79 0.39
N THR A 33 9.27 4.66 1.36
CA THR A 33 9.12 6.10 1.10
C THR A 33 10.29 6.83 1.71
N GLY A 34 11.01 7.57 0.87
CA GLY A 34 12.23 8.26 1.24
C GLY A 34 13.00 8.74 0.02
N SER A 35 13.97 9.60 0.26
CA SER A 35 15.02 9.92 -0.72
C SER A 35 16.24 9.07 -0.39
N TRP A 36 17.14 8.82 -1.35
CA TRP A 36 18.39 8.06 -1.17
C TRP A 36 19.24 8.52 0.03
N ILE A 37 19.00 9.75 0.52
CA ILE A 37 19.74 10.43 1.57
C ILE A 37 19.02 10.41 2.94
N PHE A 38 17.71 10.14 2.99
CA PHE A 38 16.91 10.13 4.22
C PHE A 38 16.43 8.72 4.57
N THR A 39 16.22 8.47 5.87
CA THR A 39 15.75 7.18 6.39
C THR A 39 14.51 6.71 5.63
N ALA A 40 14.66 5.68 4.80
CA ALA A 40 13.57 5.10 4.04
C ALA A 40 12.57 4.48 5.02
N ARG A 41 11.42 5.13 5.22
CA ARG A 41 10.34 4.57 6.01
C ARG A 41 9.62 3.55 5.15
N VAL A 42 9.58 2.31 5.63
CA VAL A 42 8.82 1.23 4.99
C VAL A 42 7.36 1.39 5.37
N TRP A 43 6.50 1.44 4.36
CA TRP A 43 5.05 1.46 4.51
C TRP A 43 4.44 0.26 3.81
N THR A 44 3.44 -0.31 4.43
CA THR A 44 2.63 -1.39 3.87
C THR A 44 1.27 -0.80 3.53
N PHE A 45 0.97 -0.70 2.24
CA PHE A 45 -0.32 -0.26 1.73
C PHE A 45 -1.17 -1.50 1.48
N VAL A 46 -2.38 -1.51 1.99
CA VAL A 46 -3.30 -2.63 1.90
C VAL A 46 -4.64 -2.10 1.43
N ALA A 47 -5.05 -2.52 0.24
CA ALA A 47 -6.37 -2.22 -0.30
C ALA A 47 -7.33 -3.34 0.11
N THR A 48 -8.41 -2.96 0.78
CA THR A 48 -9.48 -3.87 1.19
C THR A 48 -10.76 -3.58 0.41
N ASP A 49 -11.81 -4.36 0.64
CA ASP A 49 -13.15 -4.10 0.10
C ASP A 49 -13.79 -2.80 0.63
N ARG A 50 -13.34 -2.30 1.78
CA ARG A 50 -13.93 -1.15 2.50
C ARG A 50 -13.03 0.08 2.56
N ALA A 51 -11.72 -0.10 2.67
CA ALA A 51 -10.79 0.98 2.99
C ALA A 51 -9.38 0.72 2.43
N ILE A 52 -8.54 1.74 2.52
CA ILE A 52 -7.10 1.60 2.29
C ILE A 52 -6.40 1.71 3.65
N LEU A 53 -5.73 0.65 4.06
CA LEU A 53 -4.91 0.62 5.26
C LEU A 53 -3.47 0.93 4.91
N ILE A 54 -2.88 1.88 5.61
CA ILE A 54 -1.46 2.25 5.51
C ILE A 54 -0.80 1.91 6.85
N VAL A 55 0.05 0.89 6.86
CA VAL A 55 0.75 0.40 8.04
C VAL A 55 2.23 0.74 7.94
N GLY A 56 2.68 1.64 8.79
CA GLY A 56 4.08 2.02 8.99
C GLY A 56 4.68 1.41 10.26
N ARG A 57 5.90 1.84 10.60
CA ARG A 57 6.59 1.37 11.81
C ARG A 57 6.00 2.04 13.06
N GLY A 58 5.01 1.40 13.68
CA GLY A 58 4.34 1.88 14.89
C GLY A 58 3.17 2.81 14.65
N GLU A 59 2.75 2.99 13.40
CA GLU A 59 1.58 3.77 13.04
C GLU A 59 0.77 3.02 11.99
N ALA A 60 -0.56 3.02 12.13
CA ALA A 60 -1.47 2.51 11.13
C ALA A 60 -2.58 3.53 10.89
N ARG A 61 -2.95 3.70 9.63
CA ARG A 61 -3.96 4.67 9.21
C ARG A 61 -4.94 4.00 8.28
N ARG A 62 -6.19 4.37 8.43
CA ARG A 62 -7.29 3.92 7.59
C ARG A 62 -7.77 5.10 6.77
N LEU A 63 -7.83 4.91 5.46
CA LEU A 63 -8.29 5.91 4.51
C LEU A 63 -9.50 5.40 3.74
N PRO A 64 -10.37 6.30 3.25
CA PRO A 64 -11.46 5.95 2.37
C PRO A 64 -10.93 5.23 1.12
N ARG A 65 -11.65 4.21 0.66
CA ARG A 65 -11.33 3.49 -0.59
C ARG A 65 -11.40 4.34 -1.86
N ASP A 66 -11.96 5.53 -1.77
CA ASP A 66 -12.13 6.46 -2.90
C ASP A 66 -10.79 7.09 -3.33
N HIS A 67 -9.76 6.98 -2.49
CA HIS A 67 -8.44 7.48 -2.83
C HIS A 67 -7.74 6.60 -3.87
N ARG A 68 -6.97 7.26 -4.73
CA ARG A 68 -6.18 6.62 -5.78
C ARG A 68 -4.70 6.76 -5.49
N PHE A 69 -3.94 5.75 -5.86
CA PHE A 69 -2.49 5.84 -5.83
C PHE A 69 -1.97 6.63 -7.03
N GLY A 70 -2.74 6.67 -8.12
CA GLY A 70 -2.42 7.41 -9.33
C GLY A 70 -1.39 6.71 -10.22
N GLU A 71 -1.28 7.16 -11.47
CA GLU A 71 -0.38 6.54 -12.45
C GLU A 71 1.08 6.88 -12.11
N PRO A 72 1.93 5.88 -11.81
CA PRO A 72 3.29 6.15 -11.39
C PRO A 72 4.16 6.59 -12.56
N THR A 73 4.80 7.76 -12.42
CA THR A 73 5.67 8.35 -13.45
C THR A 73 7.05 8.76 -12.92
N GLY A 74 8.06 8.73 -13.79
CA GLY A 74 9.43 9.14 -13.46
C GLY A 74 10.21 8.12 -12.60
N MET A 75 11.22 8.59 -11.86
CA MET A 75 12.03 7.74 -10.97
C MET A 75 11.38 7.53 -9.59
N TYR A 76 10.60 8.51 -9.15
CA TYR A 76 9.84 8.47 -7.90
C TYR A 76 8.42 8.95 -8.17
N HIS A 77 7.44 8.10 -7.85
CA HIS A 77 6.03 8.47 -7.86
C HIS A 77 5.63 9.11 -6.54
N LYS A 78 4.78 10.13 -6.59
CA LYS A 78 4.20 10.76 -5.40
C LYS A 78 2.76 10.30 -5.27
N ILE A 79 2.47 9.61 -4.18
CA ILE A 79 1.12 9.19 -3.82
C ILE A 79 0.59 10.22 -2.82
N GLU A 80 -0.49 10.91 -3.18
CA GLU A 80 -1.14 11.91 -2.32
C GLU A 80 -2.37 11.26 -1.65
N LEU A 81 -2.19 10.88 -0.38
CA LEU A 81 -3.22 10.26 0.45
C LEU A 81 -3.45 11.15 1.69
N ASP A 82 -3.16 10.68 2.90
CA ASP A 82 -3.07 11.55 4.09
C ASP A 82 -1.88 12.51 4.01
N ARG A 83 -0.81 12.05 3.36
CA ARG A 83 0.42 12.78 3.14
C ARG A 83 1.00 12.38 1.79
N THR A 84 2.00 13.12 1.34
CA THR A 84 2.75 12.76 0.14
C THR A 84 3.74 11.63 0.44
N TYR A 85 3.50 10.45 -0.10
CA TYR A 85 4.43 9.32 -0.07
C TYR A 85 5.23 9.28 -1.36
N LYS A 86 6.57 9.36 -1.27
CA LYS A 86 7.47 9.23 -2.43
C LYS A 86 7.88 7.78 -2.61
N VAL A 87 7.37 7.10 -3.62
CA VAL A 87 7.65 5.68 -3.88
C VAL A 87 8.59 5.54 -5.08
N HIS A 88 9.64 4.73 -4.93
CA HIS A 88 10.60 4.47 -6.00
C HIS A 88 10.00 3.62 -7.13
N ARG A 89 10.50 3.82 -8.37
CA ARG A 89 10.05 3.11 -9.59
C ARG A 89 10.00 1.58 -9.51
N GLN A 90 10.80 0.97 -8.63
CA GLN A 90 10.80 -0.48 -8.43
C GLN A 90 9.47 -1.02 -7.89
N TYR A 91 8.62 -0.17 -7.33
CA TYR A 91 7.30 -0.53 -6.79
C TYR A 91 6.14 -0.07 -7.68
N PHE A 92 6.41 0.44 -8.88
CA PHE A 92 5.37 0.88 -9.81
C PHE A 92 4.41 -0.23 -10.23
N PRO A 93 4.85 -1.47 -10.55
CA PRO A 93 3.92 -2.54 -10.91
C PRO A 93 2.94 -2.85 -9.77
N GLU A 94 3.41 -2.77 -8.53
CA GLU A 94 2.64 -2.99 -7.32
C GLU A 94 1.62 -1.88 -7.06
N ILE A 95 1.99 -0.62 -7.34
CA ILE A 95 1.07 0.51 -7.30
C ILE A 95 -0.04 0.33 -8.33
N ILE A 96 0.31 -0.01 -9.56
CA ILE A 96 -0.65 -0.21 -10.66
C ILE A 96 -1.61 -1.35 -10.30
N ALA A 97 -1.10 -2.49 -9.83
CA ALA A 97 -1.93 -3.62 -9.42
C ALA A 97 -2.87 -3.26 -8.26
N ALA A 98 -2.43 -2.40 -7.33
CA ALA A 98 -3.26 -1.93 -6.24
C ALA A 98 -4.35 -0.95 -6.69
N ASP A 99 -4.00 -0.02 -7.58
CA ASP A 99 -4.95 0.94 -8.17
C ASP A 99 -5.99 0.24 -9.06
N GLU A 100 -5.57 -0.79 -9.80
CA GLU A 100 -6.45 -1.63 -10.62
C GLU A 100 -7.43 -2.45 -9.76
N ALA A 101 -6.96 -3.05 -8.66
CA ALA A 101 -7.84 -3.75 -7.73
C ALA A 101 -8.89 -2.81 -7.09
N LEU A 102 -8.50 -1.56 -6.79
CA LEU A 102 -9.45 -0.53 -6.34
C LEU A 102 -10.44 -0.13 -7.44
N ARG A 103 -10.06 -0.25 -8.72
CA ARG A 103 -10.88 0.11 -9.89
C ARG A 103 -11.90 -0.95 -10.28
N ASP A 104 -11.55 -2.24 -10.22
CA ASP A 104 -12.40 -3.36 -10.67
C ASP A 104 -13.69 -3.49 -9.83
N MET A 105 -13.67 -3.02 -8.57
CA MET A 105 -14.81 -3.14 -7.63
C MET A 105 -15.76 -1.91 -7.59
N ARG A 106 -15.92 -1.20 -8.71
CA ARG A 106 -16.91 -0.12 -8.86
C ARG A 106 -17.99 -0.49 -9.86
#